data_AF-A0A349PA00-F1
#
_entry.id   AF-A0A349PA00-F1
#
_cell.length_a   1.000
_cell.length_b   1.000
_cell.length_c   1.000
_cell.angle_alpha   90.00
_cell.angle_beta   90.00
_cell.angle_gamma   90.00
#
_symmetry.space_group_name_H-M   'P 1'
#
loop_
_entity.id
_entity.type
_entity.pdbx_description
1 polymer ?
#
loop_
_entity_poly.entity_id
_entity_poly.type
_entity_poly.pdbx_seq_one_letter_code
_entity_poly.pdbx_strand_id
1 'polypeptide(L)'
;MGFVPMLQASLLERRFRKNGPAAYYLSIPNAGGTSRHRYVRKADVEAVRRQTEAWREFSQAMAEWVRVNVEVERLLRRIGAGRCLKTGLGGER
;
A
#
# COMPACT_ATOMS: atom_id res chain seq x y z
N MET A 1 9.87 -17.35 10.47
CA MET A 1 8.99 -17.13 9.30
C MET A 1 9.87 -16.95 8.08
N GLY A 2 9.69 -17.75 7.04
CA GLY A 2 10.51 -17.67 5.82
C GLY A 2 10.10 -16.49 4.94
N PHE A 3 11.01 -16.00 4.10
CA PHE A 3 10.74 -14.95 3.11
C PHE A 3 9.65 -15.41 2.14
N VAL A 4 8.56 -14.65 2.03
CA VAL A 4 7.53 -14.83 0.99
C VAL A 4 7.71 -13.72 -0.03
N PRO A 5 8.01 -14.04 -1.31
CA PRO A 5 8.09 -13.01 -2.34
C PRO A 5 6.74 -12.31 -2.48
N MET A 6 6.74 -10.97 -2.51
CA MET A 6 5.51 -10.19 -2.67
C MET A 6 5.18 -9.99 -4.14
N LEU A 7 3.89 -10.06 -4.47
CA LEU A 7 3.42 -9.84 -5.82
C LEU A 7 2.44 -8.67 -5.85
N GLN A 8 2.83 -7.58 -6.53
CA GLN A 8 2.03 -6.36 -6.68
C GLN A 8 0.82 -6.59 -7.60
N ALA A 9 -0.17 -7.32 -7.10
CA ALA A 9 -1.43 -7.60 -7.75
C ALA A 9 -2.47 -8.07 -6.73
N SER A 10 -3.71 -8.22 -7.20
CA SER A 10 -4.79 -8.82 -6.42
C SER A 10 -5.24 -10.13 -7.06
N LEU A 11 -5.44 -11.17 -6.25
CA LEU A 11 -6.05 -12.42 -6.72
C LEU A 11 -7.58 -12.27 -6.76
N LEU A 12 -8.16 -12.55 -7.92
CA LEU A 12 -9.60 -12.51 -8.18
C LEU A 12 -10.14 -13.92 -8.40
N GLU A 13 -11.20 -14.28 -7.66
CA GLU A 13 -12.00 -15.46 -7.94
C GLU A 13 -13.20 -15.08 -8.81
N ARG A 14 -13.44 -15.80 -9.90
CA ARG A 14 -14.61 -15.62 -10.77
C ARG A 14 -15.33 -16.94 -10.98
N ARG A 15 -16.65 -16.92 -10.84
CA ARG A 15 -17.54 -18.05 -11.17
C ARG A 15 -18.45 -17.65 -12.31
N PHE A 16 -18.29 -18.30 -13.46
CA PHE A 16 -19.05 -17.97 -14.68
C PHE A 16 -20.44 -18.62 -14.74
N ARG A 17 -20.70 -19.61 -13.88
CA ARG A 17 -22.01 -20.25 -13.73
C ARG A 17 -22.34 -20.38 -12.24
N LYS A 18 -23.63 -20.31 -11.89
CA LYS A 18 -24.13 -20.63 -10.56
C LYS A 18 -23.74 -22.10 -10.29
N ASN A 19 -22.83 -22.35 -9.35
CA ASN A 19 -22.21 -23.66 -9.03
C ASN A 19 -21.14 -24.19 -10.01
N GLY A 20 -20.67 -23.37 -10.96
CA GLY A 20 -19.54 -23.75 -11.81
C GLY A 20 -18.20 -23.71 -11.06
N PRO A 21 -17.13 -24.32 -11.62
CA PRO A 21 -15.80 -24.23 -11.06
C PRO A 21 -15.32 -22.77 -11.02
N ALA A 22 -14.62 -22.43 -9.94
CA ALA A 22 -13.98 -21.13 -9.79
C ALA A 22 -12.77 -21.01 -10.73
N ALA A 23 -12.68 -19.89 -11.43
CA ALA A 23 -11.51 -19.49 -12.21
C ALA A 23 -10.78 -18.37 -11.46
N TYR A 24 -9.46 -18.48 -11.36
CA TYR A 24 -8.63 -17.53 -10.63
C TYR A 24 -7.83 -16.66 -11.60
N TYR A 25 -7.79 -15.36 -11.33
CA TYR A 25 -7.07 -14.39 -12.14
C TYR A 25 -6.26 -13.45 -11.24
N LEU A 26 -5.02 -13.18 -11.63
CA LEU A 26 -4.23 -12.09 -11.10
C LEU A 26 -4.61 -10.79 -11.79
N SER A 27 -5.03 -9.80 -11.02
CA SER A 27 -5.30 -8.43 -11.47
C SER A 27 -4.09 -7.56 -11.18
N ILE A 28 -3.30 -7.29 -12.22
CA ILE A 28 -2.05 -6.53 -12.14
C ILE A 28 -2.39 -5.06 -12.43
N PRO A 29 -2.12 -4.13 -11.49
CA PRO A 29 -2.28 -2.70 -11.71
C PRO A 29 -1.45 -2.23 -12.90
N ASN A 30 -2.00 -1.33 -13.70
CA ASN A 30 -1.30 -0.69 -14.81
C ASN A 30 -1.31 0.83 -14.57
N ALA A 31 -0.14 1.47 -14.58
CA ALA A 31 -0.02 2.89 -14.29
C ALA A 31 -0.79 3.80 -15.28
N GLY A 32 -1.07 3.31 -16.49
CA GLY A 32 -1.74 4.06 -17.55
C GLY A 32 -3.22 3.72 -17.78
N GLY A 33 -3.88 2.96 -16.91
CA GLY A 33 -5.31 2.65 -17.10
C GLY A 33 -5.75 1.29 -16.57
N THR A 34 -6.52 0.56 -17.37
CA THR A 34 -7.18 -0.70 -16.95
C THR A 34 -6.19 -1.78 -16.52
N SER A 35 -6.54 -2.48 -15.45
CA SER A 35 -5.76 -3.59 -14.91
C SER A 35 -5.64 -4.73 -15.90
N ARG A 36 -4.44 -5.31 -15.98
CA ARG A 36 -4.19 -6.50 -16.81
C ARG A 36 -4.53 -7.74 -16.00
N HIS A 37 -5.35 -8.62 -16.57
CA HIS A 37 -5.72 -9.87 -15.92
C HIS A 37 -4.94 -11.05 -16.49
N ARG A 38 -4.31 -11.84 -15.62
CA ARG A 38 -3.60 -13.07 -16.00
C ARG A 38 -4.24 -14.27 -15.31
N TYR A 39 -4.58 -15.30 -16.06
CA TYR A 39 -5.13 -16.53 -15.50
C TYR A 39 -4.12 -17.22 -14.56
N VAL A 40 -4.61 -17.74 -13.44
CA VAL A 40 -3.85 -18.51 -12.46
C VAL A 40 -4.34 -19.95 -12.49
N ARG A 41 -3.42 -20.90 -12.69
CA ARG A 41 -3.75 -22.33 -12.67
C ARG A 41 -4.13 -22.73 -11.25
N LYS A 42 -5.07 -23.67 -11.13
CA LYS A 42 -5.58 -24.14 -9.83
C LYS A 42 -4.47 -24.60 -8.87
N ALA A 43 -3.41 -25.24 -9.38
CA ALA A 43 -2.27 -25.71 -8.59
C ALA A 43 -1.46 -24.57 -7.95
N ASP A 44 -1.45 -23.39 -8.57
CA ASP A 44 -0.63 -22.25 -8.16
C ASP A 44 -1.40 -21.26 -7.27
N VAL A 45 -2.73 -21.42 -7.14
CA VAL A 45 -3.62 -20.46 -6.47
C VAL A 45 -3.16 -20.14 -5.05
N GLU A 46 -2.82 -21.15 -4.26
CA GLU A 46 -2.44 -20.95 -2.86
C GLU A 46 -1.08 -20.27 -2.71
N ALA A 47 -0.13 -20.56 -3.62
CA ALA A 47 1.14 -19.85 -3.64
C ALA A 47 0.92 -18.37 -3.99
N VAL A 48 0.17 -18.10 -5.06
CA VAL A 48 -0.14 -16.74 -5.51
C VAL A 48 -0.94 -15.97 -4.46
N ARG A 49 -1.90 -16.61 -3.79
CA ARG A 49 -2.68 -16.02 -2.69
C ARG A 49 -1.76 -15.45 -1.61
N ARG A 50 -0.84 -16.27 -1.09
CA ARG A 50 0.13 -15.85 -0.07
C ARG A 50 0.99 -14.66 -0.53
N GLN A 51 1.44 -14.67 -1.79
CA GLN A 51 2.24 -13.57 -2.34
C GLN A 51 1.46 -12.26 -2.46
N THR A 52 0.19 -12.34 -2.89
CA THR A 52 -0.69 -11.16 -3.00
C THR A 52 -1.15 -10.64 -1.65
N GLU A 53 -1.35 -11.53 -0.66
CA GLU A 53 -1.67 -11.15 0.72
C GLU A 53 -0.49 -10.44 1.38
N ALA A 54 0.72 -10.96 1.22
CA ALA A 54 1.94 -10.30 1.70
C ALA A 54 2.12 -8.90 1.09
N TRP A 55 1.85 -8.74 -0.21
CA TRP A 55 1.85 -7.42 -0.85
C TRP A 55 0.78 -6.49 -0.27
N ARG A 56 -0.44 -7.01 -0.02
CA ARG A 56 -1.54 -6.22 0.56
C ARG A 56 -1.16 -5.71 1.95
N GLU A 57 -0.66 -6.59 2.81
CA GLU A 57 -0.22 -6.25 4.17
C GLU A 57 0.90 -5.20 4.15
N PHE A 58 1.93 -5.42 3.32
CA PHE A 58 3.00 -4.45 3.13
C PHE A 58 2.48 -3.08 2.68
N SER A 59 1.58 -3.07 1.68
CA SER A 59 1.01 -1.82 1.15
C SER A 59 0.18 -1.08 2.20
N GLN A 60 -0.57 -1.79 3.04
CA GLN A 60 -1.34 -1.21 4.13
C GLN A 60 -0.43 -0.61 5.20
N ALA A 61 0.61 -1.34 5.62
CA ALA A 61 1.60 -0.86 6.58
C ALA A 61 2.33 0.38 6.05
N MET A 62 2.72 0.40 4.77
CA MET A 62 3.32 1.57 4.13
C MET A 62 2.39 2.77 4.09
N ALA A 63 1.10 2.58 3.79
CA ALA A 63 0.11 3.65 3.79
C ALA A 63 -0.08 4.24 5.21
N GLU A 64 -0.12 3.39 6.23
CA GLU A 64 -0.19 3.83 7.62
C GLU A 64 1.07 4.58 8.04
N TRP A 65 2.26 4.08 7.68
CA TRP A 65 3.52 4.77 7.92
C TRP A 65 3.47 6.18 7.33
N VAL A 66 3.11 6.31 6.05
CA VAL A 66 3.04 7.62 5.38
C VAL A 66 2.08 8.56 6.11
N ARG A 67 0.91 8.06 6.54
CA ARG A 67 -0.06 8.84 7.32
C ARG A 67 0.55 9.37 8.62
N VAL A 68 1.22 8.51 9.38
CA VAL A 68 1.88 8.90 10.64
C VAL A 68 2.99 9.92 10.39
N ASN A 69 3.80 9.73 9.34
CA ASN A 69 4.85 10.68 8.98
C ASN A 69 4.31 12.07 8.67
N VAL A 70 3.19 12.16 7.94
CA VAL A 70 2.54 13.45 7.65
C VAL A 70 2.05 14.13 8.94
N GLU A 71 1.54 13.36 9.90
CA GLU A 71 1.11 13.90 11.19
C GLU A 71 2.30 14.42 12.02
N VAL A 72 3.39 13.66 12.07
CA VAL A 72 4.65 14.08 12.72
C VAL A 72 5.17 15.37 12.09
N GLU A 73 5.22 15.44 10.76
CA GLU A 73 5.65 16.66 10.06
C GLU A 73 4.77 17.86 10.43
N ARG A 74 3.44 17.68 10.47
CA ARG A 74 2.50 18.73 10.88
C ARG A 74 2.73 19.19 12.32
N LEU A 75 3.02 18.27 13.24
CA LEU A 75 3.36 18.61 14.63
C LEU A 75 4.67 19.39 14.71
N LEU A 76 5.70 18.93 14.01
CA LEU A 76 7.01 19.60 13.98
C LEU A 76 6.91 21.02 13.40
N ARG A 77 6.15 21.21 12.31
CA ARG A 77 5.91 22.54 11.73
C ARG A 77 5.20 23.48 12.72
N ARG A 78 4.19 23.00 13.45
CA ARG A 78 3.50 23.78 14.49
C ARG A 78 4.45 24.20 15.62
N ILE A 79 5.26 23.26 16.08
CA ILE A 79 6.26 23.51 17.13
C ILE A 79 7.30 24.53 16.63
N GLY A 80 7.82 24.35 15.42
CA GLY A 80 8.81 25.24 14.82
C GLY A 80 8.29 26.67 14.60
N ALA A 81 7.02 26.82 14.18
CA ALA A 81 6.37 28.12 14.06
C ALA A 81 6.34 28.89 15.39
N GLY A 82 6.23 28.20 16.53
CA GLY A 82 6.28 28.80 17.86
C GLY A 82 7.68 29.10 18.40
N ARG A 83 8.75 28.59 17.77
CA ARG A 83 10.14 28.76 18.26
C ARG A 83 10.88 29.94 17.65
N CYS A 84 10.46 30.43 16.48
CA CYS A 84 11.08 31.58 15.83
C CYS A 84 10.44 32.89 16.29
N LEU A 85 10.49 33.19 17.59
CA LEU A 85 10.42 34.59 18.02
C LEU A 85 11.74 35.23 17.57
N LYS A 86 11.68 36.25 16.70
CA LYS A 86 12.82 37.16 16.52
C LYS A 86 13.23 37.57 17.92
N THR A 87 14.45 37.24 18.34
CA THR A 87 15.01 37.82 19.55
C THR A 87 14.97 39.33 19.32
N GLY A 88 14.05 40.03 19.97
CA GLY A 88 14.01 41.50 20.04
C GLY A 88 15.22 42.08 20.79
N LEU A 89 16.34 41.35 20.80
CA LEU A 89 17.65 41.75 21.29
C LEU A 89 18.43 42.48 20.18
N GLY A 90 17.71 43.25 19.35
CA GLY A 90 18.27 44.28 18.49
C GLY A 90 17.87 45.60 19.11
N GLY A 91 18.77 46.15 19.92
CA GLY A 91 18.52 47.24 20.86
C GLY A 91 17.98 48.52 20.23
N GLU A 92 17.32 49.28 21.10
CA GLU A 92 17.15 50.72 20.97
C GLU A 92 18.47 51.39 20.55
N ARG A 93 18.41 52.17 19.47
CA ARG A 93 18.97 53.52 19.33
C ARG A 93 18.62 54.10 17.97
#